data_AF-A0AAW5ZZE6-F1
#
_entry.id   AF-A0AAW5ZZE6-F1
#
_cell.length_a   1.000
_cell.length_b   1.000
_cell.length_c   1.000
_cell.angle_alpha   90.00
_cell.angle_beta   90.00
_cell.angle_gamma   90.00
#
_symmetry.space_group_name_H-M   'P 1'
#
loop_
_entity.id
_entity.type
_entity.pdbx_description
1 polymer ?
#
loop_
_entity_poly.entity_id
_entity_poly.type
_entity_poly.pdbx_seq_one_letter_code
_entity_poly.pdbx_strand_id
1 'polypeptide(L)'
;MATKYEWTAFDYASQQAAAKIIADSGYSYRTISEMMNNAVSHVRISDIEKGRKAPIKLSEFLLLCQACEADPVAVLRDIIEAARAYEAREREFQVTDDLVDRIAAHPEDYDVAANRDSNARLEAETPDD
;
A
#
# COMPACT_ATOMS: atom_id res chain seq x y z
N MET A 1 16.80 -8.49 19.25
CA MET A 1 15.54 -7.80 18.90
C MET A 1 15.57 -7.55 17.40
N ALA A 2 14.63 -8.09 16.63
CA ALA A 2 14.54 -7.76 15.21
C ALA A 2 14.02 -6.32 15.11
N THR A 3 14.78 -5.43 14.47
CA THR A 3 14.33 -4.07 14.20
C THR A 3 13.07 -4.17 13.32
N LYS A 4 11.92 -3.75 13.85
CA LYS A 4 10.69 -3.69 13.07
C LYS A 4 10.85 -2.52 12.11
N TYR A 5 10.94 -2.81 10.82
CA TYR A 5 10.94 -1.76 9.80
C TYR A 5 9.53 -1.18 9.73
N GLU A 6 9.40 0.11 10.01
CA GLU A 6 8.22 0.86 9.60
C GLU A 6 8.40 1.24 8.14
N TRP A 7 7.44 0.83 7.32
CA TRP A 7 7.48 1.08 5.89
C TRP A 7 6.80 2.41 5.60
N THR A 8 7.49 3.25 4.84
CA THR A 8 6.95 4.50 4.30
C THR A 8 6.14 4.25 3.04
N ALA A 9 5.39 5.26 2.59
CA ALA A 9 4.70 5.23 1.30
C ALA A 9 5.64 4.88 0.12
N PHE A 10 6.88 5.38 0.17
CA PHE A 10 7.91 5.04 -0.83
C PHE A 10 8.35 3.58 -0.76
N ASP A 11 8.43 2.98 0.42
CA ASP A 11 8.79 1.57 0.57
C ASP A 11 7.71 0.66 -0.03
N TYR A 12 6.43 0.95 0.24
CA TYR A 12 5.31 0.24 -0.36
C TYR A 12 5.26 0.40 -1.87
N ALA A 13 5.40 1.63 -2.38
CA ALA A 13 5.41 1.89 -3.82
C ALA A 13 6.58 1.19 -4.52
N SER A 14 7.78 1.24 -3.92
CA SER A 14 8.97 0.57 -4.46
C SER A 14 8.82 -0.95 -4.47
N GLN A 15 8.21 -1.52 -3.43
CA GLN A 15 7.91 -2.95 -3.38
C GLN A 15 6.90 -3.35 -4.45
N GLN A 16 5.81 -2.59 -4.62
CA GLN A 16 4.79 -2.88 -5.62
C GLN A 16 5.37 -2.82 -7.04
N ALA A 17 6.21 -1.82 -7.33
CA ALA A 17 6.91 -1.71 -8.60
C ALA A 17 7.87 -2.89 -8.82
N ALA A 18 8.67 -3.26 -7.82
CA ALA A 18 9.56 -4.42 -7.92
C ALA A 18 8.79 -5.74 -8.13
N ALA A 19 7.68 -5.93 -7.43
CA ALA A 19 6.81 -7.09 -7.60
C ALA A 19 6.23 -7.18 -9.01
N LYS A 20 5.79 -6.04 -9.57
CA LYS A 20 5.30 -5.98 -10.95
C LYS A 20 6.41 -6.34 -11.96
N ILE A 21 7.62 -5.78 -11.81
CA ILE A 21 8.76 -6.12 -12.66
C ILE A 21 9.05 -7.63 -12.63
N ILE A 22 9.08 -8.22 -11.43
CA ILE A 22 9.34 -9.66 -11.25
C ILE A 22 8.25 -10.49 -11.92
N ALA A 23 6.98 -10.17 -11.68
CA ALA A 23 5.84 -10.89 -12.23
C ALA A 23 5.79 -10.82 -13.77
N ASP A 24 5.98 -9.62 -14.34
CA ASP A 24 5.92 -9.40 -15.79
C ASP A 24 7.11 -10.03 -16.53
N SER A 25 8.24 -10.22 -15.85
CA SER A 25 9.43 -10.83 -16.45
C SER A 25 9.24 -12.31 -16.84
N GLY A 26 8.32 -13.01 -16.19
CA GLY A 26 8.13 -14.47 -16.35
C GLY A 26 9.30 -15.33 -15.85
N TYR A 27 10.33 -14.73 -15.25
CA TYR A 27 11.51 -15.45 -14.78
C TYR A 27 11.33 -16.00 -13.37
N SER A 28 11.99 -17.13 -13.09
CA SER A 28 12.10 -17.63 -11.73
C SER A 28 13.04 -16.72 -10.91
N TYR A 29 12.87 -16.67 -9.58
CA TYR A 29 13.79 -15.90 -8.72
C TYR A 29 15.25 -16.33 -8.84
N ARG A 30 15.52 -17.61 -9.15
CA ARG A 30 16.89 -18.10 -9.36
C ARG A 30 17.48 -17.56 -10.65
N THR A 31 16.69 -17.56 -11.72
CA THR A 31 17.09 -16.97 -13.01
C THR A 31 17.39 -15.49 -12.84
N ILE A 32 16.54 -14.74 -12.14
CA ILE A 32 16.78 -13.31 -11.84
C ILE A 32 18.08 -13.13 -11.03
N SER A 33 18.30 -13.95 -9.98
CA SER A 33 19.54 -13.94 -9.20
C SER A 33 20.77 -14.17 -10.08
N GLU A 34 20.72 -15.14 -11.00
CA GLU A 34 21.80 -15.45 -11.94
C GLU A 34 22.08 -14.29 -12.89
N MET A 35 21.03 -13.67 -13.46
CA MET A 35 21.16 -12.48 -14.31
C MET A 35 21.77 -11.29 -13.57
N MET A 36 21.55 -11.19 -12.26
CA MET A 36 22.17 -10.20 -11.38
C MET A 36 23.56 -10.63 -10.87
N ASN A 37 24.20 -11.61 -11.51
CA ASN A 37 25.49 -12.20 -11.10
C ASN A 37 25.53 -12.67 -9.63
N ASN A 38 24.40 -13.14 -9.12
CA ASN A 38 24.19 -13.53 -7.72
C ASN A 38 24.47 -12.43 -6.69
N ALA A 39 24.50 -11.15 -7.12
CA ALA A 39 24.63 -10.02 -6.21
C ALA A 39 23.42 -9.90 -5.26
N VAL A 40 22.25 -10.38 -5.70
CA VAL A 40 21.02 -10.45 -4.89
C VAL A 40 20.49 -11.88 -4.95
N SER A 41 20.41 -12.54 -3.79
CA SER A 41 19.98 -13.95 -3.73
C SER A 41 18.51 -14.11 -4.13
N HIS A 42 18.15 -15.27 -4.70
CA HIS A 42 16.76 -15.64 -4.99
C HIS A 42 15.81 -15.55 -3.78
N VAL A 43 16.32 -15.81 -2.56
CA VAL A 43 15.55 -15.62 -1.32
C VAL A 43 15.24 -14.15 -1.09
N ARG A 44 16.23 -13.27 -1.27
CA ARG A 44 16.06 -11.82 -1.16
C ARG A 44 15.11 -11.28 -2.22
N ILE A 45 15.18 -11.79 -3.45
CA ILE A 45 14.23 -11.44 -4.52
C ILE A 45 12.79 -11.83 -4.12
N SER A 46 12.59 -13.02 -3.56
CA SER A 46 11.27 -13.43 -3.06
C SER A 46 10.80 -12.57 -1.87
N ASP A 47 11.72 -12.16 -0.99
CA ASP A 47 11.38 -11.27 0.12
C ASP A 47 10.99 -9.87 -0.37
N ILE A 48 11.70 -9.34 -1.38
CA ILE A 48 11.37 -8.07 -2.03
C ILE A 48 9.97 -8.15 -2.65
N GLU A 49 9.72 -9.15 -3.50
CA GLU A 49 8.42 -9.29 -4.19
C GLU A 49 7.26 -9.41 -3.19
N LYS A 50 7.45 -10.10 -2.07
CA LYS A 50 6.41 -10.33 -1.06
C LYS A 50 6.34 -9.25 0.02
N GLY A 51 7.15 -8.21 -0.08
CA GLY A 51 7.21 -7.13 0.90
C GLY A 51 7.60 -7.59 2.31
N ARG A 52 8.57 -8.50 2.40
CA ARG A 52 9.08 -9.04 3.67
C ARG A 52 10.42 -8.41 4.03
N LYS A 53 10.67 -8.28 5.34
CA LYS A 53 11.92 -7.77 5.93
C LYS A 53 12.15 -6.29 5.55
N ALA A 54 13.41 -5.93 5.31
CA ALA A 54 13.80 -4.58 4.96
C ALA A 54 13.31 -4.21 3.55
N PRO A 55 12.93 -2.94 3.32
CA PRO A 55 12.62 -2.42 1.99
C PRO A 55 13.73 -2.69 0.97
N ILE A 56 13.37 -2.63 -0.32
CA ILE A 56 14.33 -2.79 -1.42
C ILE A 56 15.35 -1.64 -1.41
N LYS A 57 16.63 -1.96 -1.58
CA LYS A 57 17.69 -0.94 -1.73
C LYS A 57 17.74 -0.44 -3.17
N LEU A 58 18.19 0.79 -3.38
CA LEU A 58 18.36 1.35 -4.73
C LEU A 58 19.23 0.48 -5.63
N SER A 59 20.33 -0.10 -5.11
CA SER A 59 21.17 -1.00 -5.89
C SER A 59 20.47 -2.30 -6.29
N GLU A 60 19.62 -2.87 -5.42
CA GLU A 60 18.81 -4.06 -5.71
C GLU A 60 17.77 -3.73 -6.79
N PHE A 61 17.12 -2.57 -6.68
CA PHE A 61 16.15 -2.08 -7.67
C PHE A 61 16.77 -1.88 -9.05
N LEU A 62 17.93 -1.22 -9.13
CA LEU A 62 18.60 -0.96 -10.42
C LEU A 62 19.06 -2.27 -11.08
N LEU A 63 19.59 -3.22 -10.30
CA LEU A 63 19.94 -4.54 -10.80
C LEU A 63 18.70 -5.32 -11.27
N LEU A 64 17.57 -5.20 -10.57
CA LEU A 64 16.32 -5.84 -10.96
C LEU A 64 15.80 -5.27 -12.29
N CYS A 65 15.82 -3.94 -12.44
CA CYS A 65 15.45 -3.27 -13.69
C CYS A 65 16.34 -3.74 -14.85
N GLN A 66 17.66 -3.79 -14.63
CA GLN A 66 18.60 -4.29 -15.63
C GLN A 66 18.34 -5.76 -16.00
N ALA A 67 18.12 -6.63 -15.01
CA ALA A 67 17.89 -8.06 -15.24
C ALA A 67 16.55 -8.37 -15.92
N CYS A 68 15.55 -7.54 -15.72
CA CYS A 68 14.20 -7.72 -16.27
C CYS A 68 13.88 -6.73 -17.41
N GLU A 69 14.90 -6.06 -17.96
CA GLU A 69 14.78 -5.09 -19.07
C GLU A 69 13.75 -3.97 -18.85
N ALA A 70 13.57 -3.55 -17.59
CA ALA A 70 12.69 -2.44 -17.23
C ALA A 70 13.46 -1.10 -17.26
N ASP A 71 12.83 -0.04 -17.78
CA ASP A 71 13.41 1.31 -17.72
C ASP A 71 13.34 1.86 -16.28
N PRO A 72 14.47 2.01 -15.58
CA PRO A 72 14.47 2.44 -14.19
C PRO A 72 13.94 3.87 -14.01
N VAL A 73 14.06 4.74 -15.03
CA VAL A 73 13.60 6.13 -14.92
C VAL A 73 12.08 6.20 -15.02
N ALA A 74 11.48 5.47 -15.95
CA ALA A 74 10.03 5.33 -16.03
C ALA A 74 9.46 4.76 -14.73
N VAL A 75 10.02 3.65 -14.24
CA VAL A 75 9.55 3.00 -13.01
C VAL A 75 9.69 3.90 -11.78
N LEU A 76 10.78 4.67 -11.66
CA LEU A 76 10.94 5.61 -10.55
C LEU A 76 9.90 6.73 -10.57
N ARG A 77 9.45 7.19 -11.75
CA ARG A 77 8.35 8.15 -11.85
C ARG A 77 7.05 7.53 -11.32
N ASP A 78 6.74 6.30 -11.75
CA ASP A 78 5.56 5.57 -11.27
C ASP A 78 5.59 5.37 -9.74
N ILE A 79 6.76 5.04 -9.18
CA ILE A 79 6.95 4.90 -7.73
C ILE A 79 6.66 6.22 -7.00
N ILE A 80 7.16 7.36 -7.51
CA ILE A 80 6.93 8.67 -6.90
C ILE A 80 5.45 9.03 -6.93
N GLU A 81 4.76 8.76 -8.04
CA GLU A 81 3.33 9.01 -8.17
C GLU A 81 2.51 8.11 -7.24
N ALA A 82 2.82 6.81 -7.18
CA ALA A 82 2.16 5.86 -6.29
C ALA A 82 2.39 6.20 -4.81
N ALA A 83 3.61 6.61 -4.43
CA ALA A 83 3.93 7.03 -3.07
C ALA A 83 3.09 8.25 -2.65
N ARG A 84 2.96 9.25 -3.52
CA ARG A 84 2.10 10.42 -3.28
C ARG A 84 0.64 10.04 -3.11
N ALA A 85 0.15 9.08 -3.90
CA ALA A 85 -1.21 8.56 -3.78
C ALA A 85 -1.43 7.84 -2.44
N TYR A 86 -0.45 7.07 -1.96
CA TYR A 86 -0.51 6.46 -0.63
C TYR A 86 -0.55 7.49 0.49
N GLU A 87 0.31 8.52 0.45
CA GLU A 87 0.31 9.59 1.45
C GLU A 87 -1.01 10.37 1.45
N ALA A 88 -1.58 10.64 0.27
CA ALA A 88 -2.88 11.30 0.16
C ALA A 88 -3.99 10.47 0.82
N ARG A 89 -4.03 9.16 0.53
CA ARG A 89 -5.00 8.24 1.13
C ARG A 89 -4.84 8.11 2.65
N GLU A 90 -3.60 8.09 3.13
CA GLU A 90 -3.32 8.04 4.57
C GLU A 90 -3.81 9.31 5.27
N ARG A 91 -3.59 10.49 4.67
CA ARG A 91 -4.12 11.75 5.20
C ARG A 91 -5.64 11.81 5.18
N GLU A 92 -6.28 11.38 4.10
CA GLU A 92 -7.73 11.28 4.03
C GLU A 92 -8.29 10.38 5.13
N PHE A 93 -7.65 9.22 5.36
CA PHE A 93 -8.05 8.29 6.43
C PHE A 93 -7.89 8.91 7.83
N GLN A 94 -6.78 9.60 8.09
CA GLN A 94 -6.57 10.32 9.36
C GLN A 94 -7.62 11.41 9.57
N VAL A 95 -7.96 12.19 8.53
CA VAL A 95 -9.03 13.20 8.61
C VAL A 95 -10.38 12.55 8.91
N THR A 96 -10.67 11.38 8.34
CA THR A 96 -11.91 10.66 8.65
C THR A 96 -11.93 10.10 10.07
N ASP A 97 -10.81 9.60 10.58
CA ASP A 97 -10.70 9.04 11.94
C ASP A 97 -10.87 10.15 13.00
N ASP A 98 -10.18 11.28 12.82
CA ASP A 98 -10.34 12.48 13.65
C ASP A 98 -11.79 13.00 13.65
N LEU A 99 -12.45 12.93 12.48
CA LEU A 99 -13.86 13.31 12.37
C LEU A 99 -14.77 12.34 13.13
N VAL A 100 -14.52 11.03 13.03
CA VAL A 100 -15.25 10.00 13.78
C VAL A 100 -15.09 10.21 15.28
N ASP A 101 -13.87 10.43 15.75
CA ASP A 101 -13.59 10.68 17.17
C ASP A 101 -14.29 11.94 17.68
N ARG A 102 -14.32 13.02 16.88
CA ARG A 102 -15.02 14.26 17.25
C ARG A 102 -16.53 14.08 17.29
N ILE A 103 -17.11 13.31 16.36
CA ILE A 103 -18.54 12.96 16.38
C ILE A 103 -18.87 12.10 17.60
N ALA A 104 -18.00 11.16 17.95
CA ALA A 104 -18.17 10.32 19.14
C ALA A 104 -18.05 11.09 20.45
N ALA A 105 -17.17 12.11 20.51
CA ALA A 105 -16.97 12.94 21.70
C ALA A 105 -18.09 13.97 21.93
N HIS A 106 -18.71 14.46 20.85
CA HIS A 106 -19.78 15.46 20.89
C HIS A 106 -20.96 15.08 19.98
N PRO A 107 -21.66 13.96 20.26
CA PRO A 107 -22.78 13.52 19.43
C PRO A 107 -23.92 14.55 19.39
N GLU A 108 -24.04 15.41 20.39
CA GLU A 108 -25.02 16.51 20.44
C GLU A 108 -24.82 17.58 19.35
N ASP A 109 -23.60 17.73 18.85
CA ASP A 109 -23.27 18.72 17.82
C ASP A 109 -23.62 18.24 16.40
N TYR A 110 -23.91 16.95 16.25
CA TYR A 110 -24.20 16.30 14.96
C TYR A 110 -25.58 15.64 14.98
N ASP A 111 -26.57 16.34 14.44
CA ASP A 111 -27.93 15.80 14.29
C ASP A 111 -27.97 14.79 13.14
N VAL A 112 -28.34 13.53 13.42
CA VAL A 112 -28.49 12.49 12.39
C VAL A 112 -29.73 12.82 11.56
N ALA A 113 -29.63 12.89 10.24
CA ALA A 113 -30.77 13.22 9.36
C ALA A 113 -32.01 12.33 9.61
N ALA A 114 -31.81 11.09 10.10
CA ALA A 114 -32.86 10.18 10.54
C ALA A 114 -33.73 10.73 11.71
N ASN A 115 -33.18 11.58 12.59
CA ASN A 115 -33.94 12.20 13.69
C ASN A 115 -34.99 13.21 13.21
N ARG A 116 -34.84 13.73 11.97
CA ARG A 116 -35.78 14.66 11.36
C ARG A 116 -36.69 14.00 10.33
N ASP A 117 -36.54 12.70 10.11
CA ASP A 117 -37.39 11.96 9.19
C ASP A 117 -38.77 11.72 9.84
N SER A 118 -39.81 12.26 9.22
CA SER A 118 -41.19 12.09 9.68
C SER A 118 -41.67 10.64 9.56
N ASN A 119 -41.01 9.83 8.71
CA ASN A 119 -41.26 8.40 8.54
C ASN A 119 -40.48 7.52 9.53
N ALA A 120 -39.59 8.06 10.37
CA ALA A 120 -38.85 7.26 11.37
C ALA A 120 -39.79 6.50 12.34
N ARG A 121 -41.01 7.02 12.55
CA ARG A 121 -42.05 6.36 13.34
C ARG A 121 -42.80 5.25 12.59
N LEU A 122 -42.77 5.25 11.25
CA LEU A 122 -43.49 4.28 10.43
C LEU A 122 -42.77 2.92 10.40
N GLU A 123 -41.43 2.90 10.46
CA GLU A 123 -40.64 1.65 10.47
C GLU A 123 -40.62 0.93 11.83
N ALA A 124 -40.98 1.63 12.91
CA ALA A 124 -41.14 1.03 14.25
C ALA A 124 -42.48 0.28 14.41
N GLU A 125 -43.43 0.47 13.50
CA GLU A 125 -44.76 -0.16 13.52
C GLU A 125 -44.88 -1.37 12.60
N THR A 126 -43.87 -1.66 11.78
CA THR A 126 -43.80 -2.91 11.00
C THR A 126 -43.38 -4.07 11.91
N PRO A 127 -44.24 -5.09 12.13
CA PRO A 127 -43.88 -6.27 12.90
C PRO A 127 -42.76 -7.03 12.17
N ASP A 128 -41.75 -7.50 12.91
CA ASP A 128 -40.87 -8.56 12.42
C ASP A 128 -41.70 -9.84 12.24
N ASP A 129 -41.79 -10.36 11.01
CA ASP A 129 -42.36 -11.66 10.67
C ASP A 129 -41.48 -12.83 11.17
#